data_AF-A0A8C2HIS5-F1
#
_entry.id   AF-A0A8C2HIS5-F1
#
_cell.length_a   1.000
_cell.length_b   1.000
_cell.length_c   1.000
_cell.angle_alpha   90.00
_cell.angle_beta   90.00
_cell.angle_gamma   90.00
#
_symmetry.space_group_name_H-M   'P 1'
#
loop_
_entity.id
_entity.type
_entity.pdbx_description
1 polymer ?
#
loop_
_entity_poly.entity_id
_entity_poly.type
_entity_poly.pdbx_seq_one_letter_code
_entity_poly.pdbx_strand_id
1 'polypeptide(L)'
;MSHTGMSLQRLEQEYALEERGRFFIARETEGDWDEQDHVDHRQLVLSKADALASENRLKEAVDMFSMALRYGPVRPDQLSSLVGCVLRNFKKKAEDSSAKSEPNCNVTQDCVFDCPGCHSFVAEPVTVTCGHTYCRRCLQHSTFSKCKLCSEDIRRRPGEPRLNVILCGLLEKLFPEDVNRNKSLGEAEGLLKSKHYSTAIALTNQLLESGIFPERKNSPRDGSCR
;
A
#
# COMPACT_ATOMS: atom_id res chain seq x y z
N MET A 1 42.54 -56.62 -46.22
CA MET A 1 43.84 -57.19 -45.81
C MET A 1 44.24 -56.53 -44.50
N SER A 2 44.84 -57.27 -43.55
CA SER A 2 45.61 -56.80 -42.37
C SER A 2 44.99 -55.69 -41.49
N HIS A 3 44.54 -55.98 -40.26
CA HIS A 3 45.37 -56.14 -39.04
C HIS A 3 46.30 -54.93 -38.83
N THR A 4 46.27 -54.16 -37.74
CA THR A 4 46.43 -54.51 -36.31
C THR A 4 45.86 -53.38 -35.43
N GLY A 5 45.67 -53.50 -34.11
CA GLY A 5 45.87 -54.63 -33.20
C GLY A 5 45.40 -54.27 -31.76
N MET A 6 45.18 -55.27 -30.92
CA MET A 6 44.89 -55.08 -29.49
C MET A 6 46.20 -55.03 -28.69
N SER A 7 46.25 -54.26 -27.60
CA SER A 7 46.61 -54.84 -26.28
C SER A 7 46.28 -53.89 -25.12
N LEU A 8 45.84 -54.51 -24.03
CA LEU A 8 45.69 -53.92 -22.70
C LEU A 8 47.04 -53.75 -21.99
N GLN A 9 46.95 -53.09 -20.82
CA GLN A 9 47.89 -52.97 -19.68
C GLN A 9 48.51 -51.56 -19.57
N ARG A 10 48.68 -50.93 -18.41
CA ARG A 10 48.38 -51.16 -16.97
C ARG A 10 49.09 -49.96 -16.27
N LEU A 11 48.92 -49.80 -14.95
CA LEU A 11 49.64 -48.86 -14.05
C LEU A 11 48.92 -47.50 -13.99
N GLU A 12 48.18 -47.25 -12.90
CA GLU A 12 48.70 -46.74 -11.61
C GLU A 12 49.14 -45.28 -11.74
N GLN A 13 48.29 -44.33 -11.33
CA GLN A 13 48.63 -43.47 -10.20
C GLN A 13 47.46 -42.60 -9.72
N GLU A 14 47.46 -42.49 -8.41
CA GLU A 14 46.64 -41.74 -7.47
C GLU A 14 46.79 -40.20 -7.63
N TYR A 15 46.09 -39.46 -6.76
CA TYR A 15 46.11 -38.00 -6.54
C TYR A 15 45.11 -37.13 -7.33
N ALA A 16 44.44 -36.28 -6.55
CA ALA A 16 43.30 -35.47 -6.95
C ALA A 16 43.71 -34.19 -7.69
N LEU A 17 42.80 -33.65 -8.51
CA LEU A 17 42.57 -32.21 -8.67
C LEU A 17 41.25 -31.95 -9.43
N GLU A 18 40.42 -31.11 -8.83
CA GLU A 18 39.49 -30.12 -9.42
C GLU A 18 38.64 -30.41 -10.68
N GLU A 19 37.33 -30.26 -10.48
CA GLU A 19 36.36 -29.63 -11.38
C GLU A 19 36.56 -29.73 -12.91
N ARG A 20 36.00 -30.78 -13.52
CA ARG A 20 35.18 -30.60 -14.74
C ARG A 20 34.15 -31.72 -14.90
N GLY A 21 32.89 -31.33 -14.88
CA GLY A 21 31.77 -32.28 -14.71
C GLY A 21 31.45 -33.11 -15.94
N ARG A 22 30.57 -34.11 -15.74
CA ARG A 22 29.70 -34.67 -16.77
C ARG A 22 28.57 -35.48 -16.13
N PHE A 23 27.38 -34.90 -16.15
CA PHE A 23 26.14 -35.58 -15.77
C PHE A 23 25.79 -36.59 -16.87
N PHE A 24 25.95 -37.88 -16.59
CA PHE A 24 25.51 -38.97 -17.46
C PHE A 24 24.58 -39.89 -16.68
N ILE A 25 23.27 -39.72 -16.88
CA ILE A 25 22.30 -40.78 -16.60
C ILE A 25 22.29 -41.72 -17.81
N ALA A 26 22.31 -43.03 -17.55
CA ALA A 26 22.34 -44.04 -18.60
C ALA A 26 21.04 -44.01 -19.44
N ARG A 27 21.16 -44.33 -20.73
CA ARG A 27 20.00 -44.46 -21.62
C ARG A 27 19.33 -45.81 -21.39
N GLU A 28 18.52 -45.87 -20.33
CA GLU A 28 17.70 -47.04 -20.07
C GLU A 28 16.58 -47.18 -21.11
N THR A 29 16.26 -48.45 -21.32
CA THR A 29 15.50 -49.08 -22.38
C THR A 29 14.12 -48.48 -22.66
N GLU A 30 13.69 -48.67 -23.91
CA GLU A 30 12.32 -48.50 -24.40
C GLU A 30 11.33 -49.25 -23.52
N GLY A 31 10.79 -48.54 -22.52
CA GLY A 31 9.66 -48.93 -21.69
C GLY A 31 8.46 -48.09 -22.08
N ASP A 32 7.32 -48.78 -22.19
CA ASP A 32 5.98 -48.27 -22.47
C ASP A 32 5.74 -46.86 -21.88
N TRP A 33 5.54 -45.85 -22.75
CA TRP A 33 5.23 -44.49 -22.30
C TRP A 33 3.73 -44.40 -21.98
N ASP A 34 3.36 -44.81 -20.77
CA ASP A 34 1.99 -44.67 -20.24
C ASP A 34 1.46 -43.24 -20.47
N GLU A 35 0.36 -43.11 -21.22
CA GLU A 35 -0.24 -41.82 -21.65
C GLU A 35 -0.99 -41.08 -20.51
N GLN A 36 -0.52 -41.13 -19.26
CA GLN A 36 -1.20 -40.49 -18.13
C GLN A 36 -0.25 -39.80 -17.13
N ASP A 37 0.16 -38.57 -17.47
CA ASP A 37 0.52 -37.58 -16.43
C ASP A 37 0.39 -36.11 -16.92
N HIS A 38 -0.81 -35.74 -17.40
CA HIS A 38 -1.13 -34.33 -17.69
C HIS A 38 -1.40 -33.57 -16.38
N VAL A 39 -0.34 -33.29 -15.62
CA VAL A 39 -0.39 -32.53 -14.36
C VAL A 39 -1.10 -31.19 -14.58
N ASP A 40 -2.28 -30.99 -13.97
CA ASP A 40 -2.97 -29.71 -14.03
C ASP A 40 -2.19 -28.66 -13.23
N HIS A 41 -1.37 -27.91 -13.95
CA HIS A 41 -0.57 -26.80 -13.41
C HIS A 41 -1.44 -25.77 -12.67
N ARG A 42 -2.72 -25.59 -13.04
CA ARG A 42 -3.65 -24.71 -12.32
C ARG A 42 -4.03 -25.30 -10.96
N GLN A 43 -4.31 -26.60 -10.89
CA GLN A 43 -4.59 -27.31 -9.63
C GLN A 43 -3.37 -27.32 -8.70
N LEU A 44 -2.16 -27.51 -9.24
CA LEU A 44 -0.91 -27.46 -8.46
C LEU A 44 -0.64 -26.05 -7.89
N VAL A 45 -0.85 -24.99 -8.68
CA VAL A 45 -0.74 -23.59 -8.22
C VAL A 45 -1.78 -23.26 -7.15
N LEU A 46 -3.02 -23.74 -7.27
CA LEU A 46 -4.07 -23.57 -6.25
C LEU A 46 -3.76 -24.33 -4.95
N SER A 47 -3.37 -25.61 -5.04
CA SER A 47 -3.00 -26.40 -3.86
C SER A 47 -1.83 -25.77 -3.08
N LYS A 48 -0.84 -25.21 -3.78
CA LYS A 48 0.23 -24.42 -3.15
C LYS A 48 -0.26 -23.10 -2.54
N ALA A 49 -1.23 -22.43 -3.16
CA ALA A 49 -1.86 -21.22 -2.61
C ALA A 49 -2.65 -21.52 -1.32
N ASP A 50 -3.40 -22.63 -1.30
CA ASP A 50 -4.12 -23.13 -0.11
C ASP A 50 -3.17 -23.49 1.03
N ALA A 51 -2.05 -24.17 0.73
CA ALA A 51 -1.03 -24.50 1.71
C ALA A 51 -0.45 -23.23 2.37
N LEU A 52 -0.04 -22.23 1.58
CA LEU A 52 0.46 -20.95 2.08
C LEU A 52 -0.60 -20.18 2.88
N ALA A 53 -1.88 -20.27 2.50
CA ALA A 53 -2.97 -19.67 3.25
C ALA A 53 -3.21 -20.38 4.60
N SER A 54 -3.04 -21.71 4.65
CA SER A 54 -3.11 -22.50 5.88
C SER A 54 -1.95 -22.18 6.85
N GLU A 55 -0.75 -21.98 6.32
CA GLU A 55 0.44 -21.48 7.04
C GLU A 55 0.32 -19.99 7.45
N ASN A 56 -0.80 -19.34 7.14
CA ASN A 56 -1.10 -17.94 7.45
C ASN A 56 -0.16 -16.91 6.77
N ARG A 57 0.57 -17.33 5.72
CA ARG A 57 1.51 -16.51 4.94
C ARG A 57 0.78 -15.68 3.89
N LEU A 58 0.00 -14.70 4.36
CA LEU A 58 -0.97 -13.97 3.56
C LEU A 58 -0.41 -13.38 2.25
N LYS A 59 0.79 -12.79 2.27
CA LYS A 59 1.41 -12.20 1.07
C LYS A 59 1.62 -13.24 -0.03
N GLU A 60 2.30 -14.33 0.31
CA GLU A 60 2.64 -15.40 -0.63
C GLU A 60 1.41 -16.18 -1.09
N ALA A 61 0.41 -16.34 -0.21
CA ALA A 61 -0.89 -16.88 -0.58
C ALA A 61 -1.58 -15.99 -1.64
N VAL A 62 -1.65 -14.66 -1.42
CA VAL A 62 -2.23 -13.71 -2.37
C VAL A 62 -1.49 -13.74 -3.71
N ASP A 63 -0.15 -13.79 -3.72
CA ASP A 63 0.64 -13.87 -4.94
C ASP A 63 0.34 -15.17 -5.72
N MET A 64 0.22 -16.31 -5.01
CA MET A 64 -0.11 -17.60 -5.63
C MET A 64 -1.56 -17.71 -6.12
N PHE A 65 -2.54 -17.15 -5.41
CA PHE A 65 -3.92 -17.03 -5.91
C PHE A 65 -4.00 -16.07 -7.11
N SER A 66 -3.21 -15.00 -7.11
CA SER A 66 -3.09 -14.09 -8.26
C SER A 66 -2.44 -14.78 -9.46
N MET A 67 -1.47 -15.67 -9.23
CA MET A 67 -0.90 -16.53 -10.26
C MET A 67 -1.95 -17.52 -10.79
N ALA A 68 -2.77 -18.14 -9.94
CA ALA A 68 -3.83 -19.06 -10.35
C ALA A 68 -4.85 -18.40 -11.30
N LEU A 69 -5.22 -17.14 -11.04
CA LEU A 69 -6.13 -16.36 -11.88
C LEU A 69 -5.60 -16.15 -13.32
N ARG A 70 -4.28 -16.24 -13.55
CA ARG A 70 -3.67 -16.17 -14.89
C ARG A 70 -3.88 -17.45 -15.70
N TYR A 71 -4.13 -18.59 -15.05
CA TYR A 71 -4.41 -19.88 -15.68
C TYR A 71 -5.92 -20.16 -15.81
N GLY A 72 -6.78 -19.37 -15.16
CA GLY A 72 -8.23 -19.45 -15.31
C GLY A 72 -8.98 -18.89 -14.10
N PRO A 73 -10.30 -18.65 -14.23
CA PRO A 73 -11.09 -18.08 -13.13
C PRO A 73 -11.07 -18.99 -11.91
N VAL A 74 -10.83 -18.42 -10.73
CA VAL A 74 -10.96 -19.12 -9.45
C VAL A 74 -12.44 -19.06 -9.01
N ARG A 75 -12.97 -20.15 -8.45
CA ARG A 75 -14.34 -20.19 -7.89
C ARG A 75 -14.35 -19.70 -6.44
N PRO A 76 -15.45 -19.13 -5.91
CA PRO A 76 -15.51 -18.66 -4.53
C PRO A 76 -15.11 -19.72 -3.50
N ASP A 77 -15.47 -20.98 -3.74
CA ASP A 77 -15.18 -22.13 -2.88
C ASP A 77 -13.67 -22.36 -2.71
N GLN A 78 -12.91 -22.11 -3.78
CA GLN A 78 -11.44 -22.20 -3.85
C GLN A 78 -10.73 -21.01 -3.18
N LEU A 79 -11.46 -20.02 -2.66
CA LEU A 79 -10.89 -18.88 -1.91
C LEU A 79 -11.14 -18.98 -0.39
N SER A 80 -11.81 -20.03 0.08
CA SER A 80 -12.13 -20.24 1.50
C SER A 80 -10.88 -20.19 2.41
N SER A 81 -9.78 -20.84 2.01
CA SER A 81 -8.49 -20.79 2.70
C SER A 81 -7.91 -19.38 2.76
N LEU A 82 -7.99 -18.62 1.65
CA LEU A 82 -7.50 -17.25 1.56
C LEU A 82 -8.31 -16.31 2.44
N VAL A 83 -9.65 -16.40 2.40
CA VAL A 83 -10.54 -15.62 3.28
C VAL A 83 -10.26 -15.93 4.75
N GLY A 84 -10.08 -17.21 5.10
CA GLY A 84 -9.65 -17.61 6.44
C GLY A 84 -8.29 -17.04 6.85
N CYS A 85 -7.31 -17.02 5.93
CA CYS A 85 -5.99 -16.43 6.14
C CYS A 85 -6.07 -14.91 6.36
N VAL A 86 -6.88 -14.20 5.56
CA VAL A 86 -7.16 -12.77 5.71
C VAL A 86 -7.77 -12.49 7.09
N LEU A 87 -8.84 -13.20 7.46
CA LEU A 87 -9.52 -13.01 8.75
C LEU A 87 -8.61 -13.27 9.95
N ARG A 88 -7.78 -14.33 9.90
CA ARG A 88 -6.77 -14.62 10.93
C ARG A 88 -5.73 -13.50 11.04
N ASN A 89 -5.24 -12.97 9.91
CA ASN A 89 -4.27 -11.86 9.93
C ASN A 89 -4.88 -10.55 10.46
N PHE A 90 -6.14 -10.24 10.12
CA PHE A 90 -6.84 -9.08 10.68
C PHE A 90 -7.08 -9.23 12.19
N LYS A 91 -7.51 -10.41 12.65
CA LYS A 91 -7.67 -10.68 14.09
C LYS A 91 -6.34 -10.59 14.83
N LYS A 92 -5.28 -11.21 14.29
CA LYS A 92 -3.93 -11.15 14.85
C LYS A 92 -3.41 -9.71 14.90
N LYS A 93 -3.67 -8.87 13.89
CA LYS A 93 -3.29 -7.44 13.92
C LYS A 93 -4.01 -6.62 15.00
N ALA A 94 -5.18 -7.06 15.49
CA ALA A 94 -5.88 -6.45 16.62
C ALA A 94 -5.38 -6.97 17.99
N GLU A 95 -4.66 -8.08 18.03
CA GLU A 95 -4.01 -8.63 19.24
C GLU A 95 -2.54 -8.16 19.33
N ASP A 96 -1.80 -8.15 18.20
CA ASP A 96 -0.40 -7.72 18.07
C ASP A 96 -0.22 -6.18 18.00
N SER A 97 -1.28 -5.38 18.07
CA SER A 97 -1.20 -3.91 18.09
C SER A 97 -0.49 -3.33 19.34
N SER A 98 0.04 -4.18 20.23
CA SER A 98 0.98 -3.81 21.29
C SER A 98 2.47 -3.99 20.92
N ALA A 99 2.83 -4.51 19.72
CA ALA A 99 4.22 -4.83 19.35
C ALA A 99 4.57 -4.62 17.86
N LYS A 100 4.87 -3.36 17.49
CA LYS A 100 5.75 -2.88 16.39
C LYS A 100 5.76 -3.62 15.04
N SER A 101 5.23 -2.96 14.00
CA SER A 101 5.96 -2.80 12.71
C SER A 101 5.37 -1.68 11.82
N GLU A 102 6.22 -0.71 11.49
CA GLU A 102 6.07 0.23 10.35
C GLU A 102 6.35 -0.54 9.02
N PRO A 103 5.82 -0.13 7.84
CA PRO A 103 5.70 1.27 7.45
C PRO A 103 4.30 1.82 7.14
N ASN A 104 4.19 3.12 7.39
CA ASN A 104 3.35 4.12 6.75
C ASN A 104 1.88 4.20 7.20
N CYS A 105 1.43 5.45 7.32
CA CYS A 105 0.13 5.93 7.77
C CYS A 105 -0.26 5.54 9.21
N ASN A 106 0.48 6.09 10.19
CA ASN A 106 -0.06 6.41 11.52
C ASN A 106 -1.14 7.49 11.42
N VAL A 107 -2.26 7.14 10.78
CA VAL A 107 -3.52 7.86 10.95
C VAL A 107 -4.07 7.41 12.29
N THR A 108 -3.61 8.07 13.35
CA THR A 108 -4.38 8.15 14.60
C THR A 108 -5.81 8.53 14.23
N GLN A 109 -6.81 7.94 14.90
CA GLN A 109 -8.22 8.10 14.54
C GLN A 109 -8.67 9.58 14.49
N ASP A 110 -7.96 10.45 15.21
CA ASP A 110 -8.14 11.90 15.27
C ASP A 110 -7.62 12.69 14.04
N CYS A 111 -6.85 12.06 13.14
CA CYS A 111 -6.20 12.73 11.99
C CYS A 111 -6.72 12.26 10.61
N VAL A 112 -7.78 11.44 10.57
CA VAL A 112 -8.36 10.91 9.31
C VAL A 112 -8.81 12.03 8.35
N PHE A 113 -9.23 13.16 8.92
CA PHE A 113 -9.72 14.32 8.18
C PHE A 113 -8.73 15.49 8.15
N ASP A 114 -7.46 15.27 8.49
CA ASP A 114 -6.41 16.29 8.30
C ASP A 114 -5.90 16.29 6.85
N CYS A 115 -5.80 17.48 6.26
CA CYS A 115 -5.18 17.66 4.96
C CYS A 115 -3.69 17.27 5.01
N PRO A 116 -3.19 16.32 4.19
CA PRO A 116 -1.79 15.91 4.18
C PRO A 116 -0.80 17.00 3.69
N GLY A 117 -1.32 18.18 3.33
CA GLY A 117 -0.54 19.33 2.89
C GLY A 117 -0.34 20.42 3.93
N CYS A 118 -1.26 20.58 4.88
CA CYS A 118 -1.18 21.58 5.96
C CYS A 118 -1.39 21.01 7.37
N HIS A 119 -1.67 19.71 7.50
CA HIS A 119 -1.93 19.01 8.77
C HIS A 119 -3.01 19.73 9.59
N SER A 120 -4.13 20.03 8.93
CA SER A 120 -5.29 20.68 9.53
C SER A 120 -6.57 20.18 8.88
N PHE A 121 -7.66 20.20 9.64
CA PHE A 121 -8.98 19.70 9.24
C PHE A 121 -9.42 20.16 7.84
N VAL A 122 -9.88 19.20 7.03
CA VAL A 122 -10.10 19.33 5.59
C VAL A 122 -11.51 19.84 5.24
N ALA A 123 -11.95 20.96 5.82
CA ALA A 123 -13.32 21.48 5.65
C ALA A 123 -13.77 21.72 4.19
N GLU A 124 -12.83 22.08 3.31
CA GLU A 124 -13.04 22.15 1.85
C GLU A 124 -12.26 21.02 1.15
N PRO A 125 -12.76 19.77 1.17
CA PRO A 125 -12.06 18.62 0.61
C PRO A 125 -12.06 18.63 -0.92
N VAL A 126 -10.89 18.43 -1.51
CA VAL A 126 -10.70 18.22 -2.95
C VAL A 126 -9.95 16.91 -3.14
N THR A 127 -10.57 15.99 -3.86
CA THR A 127 -9.95 14.72 -4.23
C THR A 127 -9.17 14.89 -5.54
N VAL A 128 -7.87 14.62 -5.51
CA VAL A 128 -6.98 14.73 -6.68
C VAL A 128 -7.02 13.46 -7.54
N THR A 129 -6.41 13.50 -8.72
CA THR A 129 -6.43 12.40 -9.71
C THR A 129 -5.94 11.04 -9.20
N CYS A 130 -5.07 11.02 -8.19
CA CYS A 130 -4.59 9.81 -7.53
C CYS A 130 -5.47 9.31 -6.37
N GLY A 131 -6.68 9.86 -6.19
CA GLY A 131 -7.65 9.44 -5.16
C GLY A 131 -7.42 10.02 -3.76
N HIS A 132 -6.27 10.65 -3.49
CA HIS A 132 -6.01 11.32 -2.21
C HIS A 132 -6.80 12.64 -2.10
N THR A 133 -7.11 13.07 -0.88
CA THR A 133 -7.87 14.29 -0.61
C THR A 133 -7.02 15.32 0.13
N TYR A 134 -7.13 16.58 -0.31
CA TYR A 134 -6.43 17.75 0.26
C TYR A 134 -7.44 18.88 0.48
N CYS A 135 -7.09 19.89 1.28
CA CYS A 135 -7.92 21.10 1.36
C CYS A 135 -7.74 21.96 0.11
N ARG A 136 -8.81 22.63 -0.31
CA ARG A 136 -8.84 23.56 -1.45
C ARG A 136 -7.75 24.63 -1.37
N ARG A 137 -7.48 25.18 -0.18
CA ARG A 137 -6.40 26.14 0.10
C ARG A 137 -5.02 25.59 -0.31
N CYS A 138 -4.68 24.35 0.03
CA CYS A 138 -3.40 23.75 -0.38
C CYS A 138 -3.29 23.62 -1.91
N LEU A 139 -4.35 23.19 -2.59
CA LEU A 139 -4.31 22.99 -4.05
C LEU A 139 -4.39 24.29 -4.86
N GLN A 140 -4.90 25.37 -4.28
CA GLN A 140 -4.83 26.72 -4.88
C GLN A 140 -3.40 27.31 -4.81
N HIS A 141 -2.57 26.88 -3.86
CA HIS A 141 -1.16 27.28 -3.82
C HIS A 141 -0.34 26.53 -4.89
N SER A 142 0.45 27.28 -5.65
CA SER A 142 1.24 26.81 -6.80
C SER A 142 2.30 25.75 -6.50
N THR A 143 2.55 25.47 -5.22
CA THR A 143 3.53 24.51 -4.68
C THR A 143 3.05 23.06 -4.72
N PHE A 144 1.74 22.79 -4.88
CA PHE A 144 1.20 21.43 -4.98
C PHE A 144 1.22 20.91 -6.43
N SER A 145 2.41 20.64 -6.94
CA SER A 145 2.59 19.93 -8.22
C SER A 145 2.33 18.43 -8.12
N LYS A 146 2.76 17.81 -7.01
CA LYS A 146 2.75 16.36 -6.75
C LYS A 146 2.04 16.01 -5.45
N CYS A 147 1.43 14.83 -5.43
CA CYS A 147 0.80 14.27 -4.24
C CYS A 147 1.85 13.98 -3.16
N LYS A 148 1.62 14.44 -1.93
CA LYS A 148 2.50 14.19 -0.77
C LYS A 148 2.46 12.75 -0.27
N LEU A 149 1.45 11.96 -0.66
CA LEU A 149 1.26 10.58 -0.21
C LEU A 149 1.75 9.53 -1.22
N CYS A 150 1.62 9.79 -2.53
CA CYS A 150 2.01 8.84 -3.57
C CYS A 150 2.88 9.44 -4.70
N SER A 151 3.34 10.68 -4.58
CA SER A 151 4.20 11.40 -5.54
C SER A 151 3.66 11.62 -6.96
N GLU A 152 2.46 11.13 -7.27
CA GLU A 152 1.77 11.31 -8.57
C GLU A 152 1.48 12.80 -8.87
N ASP A 153 1.59 13.21 -10.14
CA ASP A 153 1.36 14.60 -10.56
C ASP A 153 -0.12 14.98 -10.48
N ILE A 154 -0.43 16.01 -9.67
CA ILE A 154 -1.79 16.51 -9.44
C ILE A 154 -2.27 17.42 -10.59
N ARG A 155 -1.36 18.15 -11.23
CA ARG A 155 -1.68 19.24 -12.18
C ARG A 155 -2.17 18.77 -13.57
N ARG A 156 -2.69 17.55 -13.70
CA ARG A 156 -3.20 16.99 -14.97
C ARG A 156 -4.53 17.59 -15.46
N ARG A 157 -5.18 18.49 -14.69
CA ARG A 157 -6.33 19.28 -15.17
C ARG A 157 -6.01 20.78 -15.21
N PRO A 158 -6.16 21.45 -16.36
CA PRO A 158 -6.37 22.89 -16.41
C PRO A 158 -7.76 23.21 -15.81
N GLY A 159 -7.80 24.07 -14.80
CA GLY A 159 -9.04 24.52 -14.17
C GLY A 159 -8.96 24.57 -12.64
N GLU A 160 -10.00 25.12 -12.03
CA GLU A 160 -10.06 25.28 -10.58
C GLU A 160 -10.36 23.94 -9.86
N PRO A 161 -9.69 23.62 -8.73
CA PRO A 161 -9.98 22.42 -7.95
C PRO A 161 -11.43 22.37 -7.48
N ARG A 162 -12.14 21.30 -7.88
CA ARG A 162 -13.54 21.03 -7.51
C ARG A 162 -13.64 20.33 -6.16
N LEU A 163 -14.56 20.79 -5.32
CA LEU A 163 -14.82 20.17 -4.02
C LEU A 163 -15.46 18.77 -4.17
N ASN A 164 -15.09 17.85 -3.28
CA ASN A 164 -15.77 16.58 -3.10
C ASN A 164 -17.02 16.81 -2.24
N VAL A 165 -18.15 17.08 -2.90
CA VAL A 165 -19.43 17.41 -2.24
C VAL A 165 -19.94 16.33 -1.28
N ILE A 166 -19.58 15.06 -1.50
CA ILE A 166 -19.94 13.97 -0.59
C ILE A 166 -19.15 14.09 0.72
N LEU A 167 -17.83 14.35 0.64
CA LEU A 167 -17.03 14.62 1.82
C LEU A 167 -17.47 15.92 2.52
N CYS A 168 -17.79 17.00 1.79
CA CYS A 168 -18.37 18.20 2.38
C CYS A 168 -19.61 17.89 3.23
N GLY A 169 -20.60 17.19 2.65
CA GLY A 169 -21.85 16.84 3.34
C GLY A 169 -21.70 15.81 4.46
N LEU A 170 -20.60 15.05 4.50
CA LEU A 170 -20.24 14.19 5.63
C LEU A 170 -19.56 15.00 6.75
N LEU A 171 -18.59 15.84 6.40
CA LEU A 171 -17.87 16.69 7.38
C LEU A 171 -18.83 17.68 8.06
N GLU A 172 -19.77 18.27 7.33
CA GLU A 172 -20.80 19.15 7.91
C GLU A 172 -21.73 18.44 8.91
N LYS A 173 -21.94 17.12 8.77
CA LYS A 173 -22.79 16.34 9.68
C LYS A 173 -22.02 15.74 10.86
N LEU A 174 -20.76 15.36 10.64
CA LEU A 174 -19.93 14.67 11.64
C LEU A 174 -19.10 15.64 12.48
N PHE A 175 -18.69 16.77 11.92
CA PHE A 175 -17.79 17.76 12.53
C PHE A 175 -18.26 19.20 12.25
N PRO A 176 -19.50 19.59 12.64
CA PRO A 176 -20.06 20.90 12.34
C PRO A 176 -19.22 22.05 12.92
N GLU A 177 -18.65 21.87 14.12
CA GLU A 177 -17.79 22.86 14.78
C GLU A 177 -16.49 23.11 13.99
N ASP A 178 -15.80 22.05 13.55
CA ASP A 178 -14.56 22.17 12.76
C ASP A 178 -14.80 22.79 11.38
N VAL A 179 -15.96 22.51 10.78
CA VAL A 179 -16.37 23.17 9.52
C VAL A 179 -16.67 24.65 9.76
N ASN A 180 -17.44 25.01 10.79
CA ASN A 180 -17.75 26.41 11.12
C ASN A 180 -16.48 27.21 11.43
N ARG A 181 -15.60 26.66 12.28
CA ARG A 181 -14.24 27.12 12.55
C ARG A 181 -13.47 27.45 11.27
N ASN A 182 -13.45 26.53 10.30
CA ASN A 182 -12.74 26.74 9.04
C ASN A 182 -13.43 27.77 8.13
N LYS A 183 -14.76 27.88 8.16
CA LYS A 183 -15.51 28.94 7.46
C LYS A 183 -15.11 30.32 7.98
N SER A 184 -15.06 30.53 9.30
CA SER A 184 -14.64 31.82 9.89
C SER A 184 -13.16 32.16 9.61
N LEU A 185 -12.26 31.16 9.60
CA LEU A 185 -10.87 31.35 9.16
C LEU A 185 -10.78 31.74 7.68
N GLY A 186 -11.61 31.14 6.82
CA GLY A 186 -11.73 31.50 5.41
C GLY A 186 -12.26 32.93 5.19
N GLU A 187 -13.19 33.39 6.03
CA GLU A 187 -13.70 34.76 6.03
C GLU A 187 -12.60 35.76 6.43
N ALA A 188 -11.86 35.50 7.51
CA ALA A 188 -10.72 36.33 7.92
C ALA A 188 -9.65 36.45 6.81
N GLU A 189 -9.32 35.34 6.13
CA GLU A 189 -8.46 35.37 4.94
C GLU A 189 -9.05 36.16 3.76
N GLY A 190 -10.37 36.12 3.58
CA GLY A 190 -11.09 36.93 2.58
C GLY A 190 -11.01 38.43 2.86
N LEU A 191 -11.12 38.83 4.13
CA LEU A 191 -10.94 40.22 4.57
C LEU A 191 -9.49 40.69 4.35
N LEU A 192 -8.50 39.85 4.65
CA LEU A 192 -7.09 40.14 4.35
C LEU A 192 -6.82 40.29 2.84
N LYS A 193 -7.36 39.40 2.00
CA LYS A 193 -7.24 39.48 0.53
C LYS A 193 -7.90 40.73 -0.05
N SER A 194 -9.02 41.18 0.54
CA SER A 194 -9.73 42.40 0.15
C SER A 194 -9.19 43.69 0.81
N LYS A 195 -8.09 43.60 1.58
CA LYS A 195 -7.40 44.71 2.27
C LYS A 195 -8.22 45.39 3.38
N HIS A 196 -9.27 44.75 3.89
CA HIS A 196 -10.04 45.23 5.04
C HIS A 196 -9.34 44.84 6.36
N TYR A 197 -8.15 45.41 6.61
CA TYR A 197 -7.27 44.98 7.70
C TYR A 197 -7.88 45.19 9.09
N SER A 198 -8.63 46.27 9.31
CA SER A 198 -9.26 46.57 10.60
C SER A 198 -10.30 45.51 11.00
N THR A 199 -11.18 45.13 10.06
CA THR A 199 -12.18 44.08 10.30
C THR A 199 -11.55 42.69 10.35
N ALA A 200 -10.51 42.44 9.55
CA ALA A 200 -9.75 41.18 9.60
C ALA A 200 -9.09 40.96 10.98
N ILE A 201 -8.48 42.01 11.55
CA ILE A 201 -7.87 41.96 12.89
C ILE A 201 -8.95 41.76 13.95
N ALA A 202 -10.06 42.51 13.89
CA ALA A 202 -11.16 42.36 14.85
C ALA A 202 -11.75 40.94 14.84
N LEU A 203 -12.03 40.39 13.66
CA LEU A 203 -12.50 39.00 13.50
C LEU A 203 -11.45 38.00 14.00
N THR A 204 -10.17 38.17 13.67
CA THR A 204 -9.11 37.25 14.13
C THR A 204 -8.96 37.26 15.65
N ASN A 205 -9.07 38.42 16.30
CA ASN A 205 -9.06 38.53 17.77
C ASN A 205 -10.29 37.82 18.38
N GLN A 206 -11.49 38.02 17.82
CA GLN A 206 -12.69 37.29 18.24
C GLN A 206 -12.54 35.77 18.11
N LEU A 207 -11.87 35.28 17.06
CA LEU A 207 -11.57 33.85 16.88
C LEU A 207 -10.52 33.34 17.90
N LEU A 208 -9.56 34.18 18.32
CA LEU A 208 -8.62 33.84 19.39
C LEU A 208 -9.33 33.77 20.75
N GLU A 209 -10.12 34.77 21.09
CA GLU A 209 -10.86 34.89 22.37
C GLU A 209 -11.89 33.76 22.56
N SER A 210 -12.54 33.32 21.49
CA SER A 210 -13.52 32.22 21.51
C SER A 210 -12.91 30.82 21.62
N GLY A 211 -11.58 30.70 21.78
CA GLY A 211 -10.91 29.40 21.80
C GLY A 211 -10.91 28.68 20.45
N ILE A 212 -11.28 29.38 19.36
CA ILE A 212 -11.14 28.92 17.97
C ILE A 212 -9.69 29.12 17.49
N PHE A 213 -8.90 29.95 18.18
CA PHE A 213 -7.46 29.82 18.48
C PHE A 213 -7.10 28.82 19.60
N PRO A 214 -7.47 27.52 19.61
CA PRO A 214 -7.07 26.61 20.68
C PRO A 214 -5.58 26.37 20.60
N GLU A 215 -5.01 25.96 21.73
CA GLU A 215 -3.58 25.75 21.87
C GLU A 215 -3.11 24.62 20.95
N ARG A 216 -2.01 24.86 20.20
CA ARG A 216 -1.11 23.76 19.92
C ARG A 216 -0.67 23.25 21.28
N LYS A 217 -1.24 22.12 21.72
CA LYS A 217 -0.74 21.44 22.91
C LYS A 217 0.71 21.08 22.63
N ASN A 218 1.61 21.90 23.15
CA ASN A 218 2.98 21.54 23.48
C ASN A 218 2.98 20.61 24.71
N SER A 219 2.01 19.70 24.79
CA SER A 219 2.31 18.37 25.29
C SER A 219 3.55 17.90 24.50
N PRO A 220 4.59 17.40 25.17
CA PRO A 220 5.56 16.57 24.48
C PRO A 220 4.74 15.46 23.79
N ARG A 221 4.67 15.48 22.46
CA ARG A 221 4.33 14.26 21.73
C ARG A 221 5.55 13.39 21.93
N ASP A 222 5.48 12.52 22.93
CA ASP A 222 6.64 11.87 23.50
C ASP A 222 7.52 11.24 22.42
N GLY A 223 8.83 11.42 22.57
CA GLY A 223 9.79 11.18 21.51
C GLY A 223 9.84 9.72 21.07
N SER A 224 9.13 9.39 20.00
CA SER A 224 9.42 8.22 19.16
C SER A 224 8.99 8.43 17.71
N CYS A 225 9.72 9.33 17.03
CA CYS A 225 10.17 8.96 15.70
C CYS A 225 11.19 7.82 15.84
N ARG A 226 10.74 6.57 15.68
CA ARG A 226 11.55 5.37 15.47
C ARG A 226 10.82 4.43 14.54
#